data_AF-A0A0S7ZHM0-F1
#
_entry.id   AF-A0A0S7ZHM0-F1
#
_cell.length_a   1.000
_cell.length_b   1.000
_cell.length_c   1.000
_cell.angle_alpha   90.00
_cell.angle_beta   90.00
_cell.angle_gamma   90.00
#
_symmetry.space_group_name_H-M   'P 1'
#
loop_
_entity.id
_entity.type
_entity.pdbx_description
1 polymer ?
#
loop_
_entity_poly.entity_id
_entity_poly.type
_entity_poly.pdbx_seq_one_letter_code
_entity_poly.pdbx_strand_id
1 'polypeptide(L)'
;MGDPNKNLDLDKPRTFFNPHPGFAGAAIPIPTAVRKVAEGLDGQTISLREAIARISAVTSGRVEPVPQYDYIGLWLETGTATHLFRVICYG
;
A
#
# COMPACT_ATOMS: atom_id res chain seq x y z
N MET A 1 -17.30 -8.09 -7.51
CA MET A 1 -16.77 -6.98 -8.32
C MET A 1 -16.85 -5.72 -7.46
N GLY A 2 -15.72 -5.05 -7.21
CA GLY A 2 -15.71 -3.81 -6.42
C GLY A 2 -16.06 -2.60 -7.31
N ASP A 3 -16.74 -1.61 -6.72
CA ASP A 3 -17.19 -0.41 -7.44
C ASP A 3 -16.00 0.44 -7.92
N PRO A 4 -15.85 0.68 -9.23
CA PRO A 4 -14.80 1.55 -9.77
C PRO A 4 -15.00 3.03 -9.40
N ASN A 5 -16.18 3.38 -8.85
CA ASN A 5 -16.58 4.73 -8.46
C ASN A 5 -16.56 4.97 -6.94
N LYS A 6 -15.87 4.13 -6.16
CA LYS A 6 -15.71 4.36 -4.71
C LYS A 6 -14.94 5.67 -4.52
N ASN A 7 -15.67 6.76 -4.31
CA ASN A 7 -15.10 8.07 -4.00
C ASN A 7 -14.32 7.93 -2.68
N LEU A 8 -13.00 7.87 -2.80
CA LEU A 8 -12.11 7.58 -1.68
C LEU A 8 -11.66 8.89 -1.05
N ASP A 9 -12.27 9.21 0.08
CA ASP A 9 -11.79 10.29 0.93
C ASP A 9 -10.42 9.90 1.53
N LEU A 10 -9.37 10.61 1.12
CA LEU A 10 -7.99 10.36 1.54
C LEU A 10 -7.68 10.95 2.92
N ASP A 11 -8.49 11.89 3.38
CA ASP A 11 -8.31 12.61 4.64
C ASP A 11 -9.09 11.93 5.78
N LYS A 12 -10.11 11.13 5.45
CA LYS A 12 -10.81 10.28 6.42
C LYS A 12 -9.84 9.29 7.10
N PRO A 13 -9.75 9.28 8.45
CA PRO A 13 -8.97 8.29 9.18
C PRO A 13 -9.47 6.87 8.93
N ARG A 14 -8.54 5.94 8.75
CA ARG A 14 -8.78 4.52 8.54
C ARG A 14 -7.79 3.71 9.35
N THR A 15 -8.23 2.54 9.81
CA THR A 15 -7.32 1.63 10.52
C THR A 15 -6.58 0.79 9.50
N PHE A 16 -5.26 0.73 9.64
CA PHE A 16 -4.39 -0.01 8.75
C PHE A 16 -4.10 -1.40 9.30
N PHE A 17 -4.02 -2.36 8.38
CA PHE A 17 -3.76 -3.75 8.70
C PHE A 17 -2.70 -4.29 7.77
N ASN A 18 -1.61 -4.79 8.34
CA ASN A 18 -0.56 -5.44 7.58
C ASN A 18 -1.15 -6.63 6.81
N PRO A 19 -0.90 -6.76 5.49
CA PRO A 19 -1.32 -7.95 4.78
C PRO A 19 -0.58 -9.16 5.37
N HIS A 20 -1.33 -10.02 6.04
CA HIS A 20 -1.04 -11.44 6.03
C HIS A 20 -2.15 -12.12 5.23
N PRO A 21 -1.83 -12.44 3.97
CA PRO A 21 -1.31 -13.76 3.67
C PRO A 21 0.19 -13.66 3.48
N GLY A 22 0.93 -14.42 4.29
CA GLY A 22 2.37 -14.57 4.13
C GLY A 22 2.70 -14.93 2.69
N PHE A 23 3.72 -14.26 2.16
CA PHE A 23 4.37 -14.58 0.89
C PHE A 23 3.39 -15.03 -0.23
N ALA A 24 2.56 -14.11 -0.72
CA ALA A 24 1.67 -14.35 -1.84
C ALA A 24 2.43 -14.40 -3.19
N GLY A 25 3.36 -15.35 -3.35
CA GLY A 25 3.91 -15.77 -4.64
C GLY A 25 4.65 -14.71 -5.46
N ALA A 26 4.93 -13.52 -4.93
CA ALA A 26 5.75 -12.53 -5.61
C ALA A 26 7.20 -13.05 -5.65
N ALA A 27 7.72 -13.31 -6.85
CA ALA A 27 9.10 -13.74 -7.06
C ALA A 27 10.14 -12.72 -6.54
N ILE A 28 9.71 -11.48 -6.29
CA ILE A 28 10.54 -10.38 -5.80
C ILE A 28 9.95 -9.89 -4.47
N PRO A 29 10.77 -9.75 -3.41
CA PRO A 29 10.30 -9.18 -2.15
C PRO A 29 10.01 -7.69 -2.29
N ILE A 30 9.01 -7.19 -1.55
CA ILE A 30 8.80 -5.75 -1.35
C ILE A 30 10.08 -5.14 -0.73
N PRO A 31 10.52 -3.93 -1.13
CA PRO A 31 11.71 -3.30 -0.56
C PRO A 31 11.64 -3.21 0.97
N THR A 32 12.75 -3.50 1.64
CA THR A 32 12.82 -3.55 3.11
C THR A 32 12.40 -2.25 3.79
N ALA A 33 12.74 -1.09 3.21
CA ALA A 33 12.35 0.20 3.77
C ALA A 33 10.82 0.40 3.74
N VAL A 34 10.17 0.05 2.63
CA VAL A 34 8.71 0.09 2.48
C VAL A 34 8.05 -0.88 3.46
N ARG A 35 8.58 -2.10 3.57
CA ARG A 35 8.09 -3.09 4.53
C ARG A 35 8.10 -2.56 5.97
N LYS A 36 9.19 -1.94 6.41
CA LYS A 36 9.31 -1.38 7.77
C LYS A 36 8.27 -0.28 8.03
N VAL A 37 8.01 0.58 7.04
CA VAL A 37 6.96 1.60 7.16
C VAL A 37 5.59 0.95 7.27
N ALA A 38 5.30 -0.06 6.45
CA ALA A 38 4.04 -0.79 6.50
C ALA A 38 3.83 -1.52 7.85
N GLU A 39 4.86 -2.20 8.35
CA GLU A 39 4.83 -2.82 9.69
C GLU A 39 4.59 -1.79 10.80
N GLY A 40 5.17 -0.59 10.68
CA GLY A 40 4.94 0.50 11.63
C GLY A 40 3.53 1.09 11.56
N LEU A 41 2.86 1.02 10.40
CA LEU A 41 1.48 1.47 10.22
C LEU A 41 0.45 0.47 10.72
N ASP A 42 0.84 -0.80 10.94
CA ASP A 42 -0.08 -1.85 11.37
C ASP A 42 -0.79 -1.50 12.68
N GLY A 43 -2.11 -1.58 12.68
CA GLY A 43 -2.97 -1.20 13.81
C GLY A 43 -3.11 0.31 14.04
N GLN A 44 -2.43 1.18 13.29
CA GLN A 44 -2.61 2.63 13.41
C GLN A 44 -3.90 3.08 12.71
N THR A 45 -4.56 4.09 13.29
CA THR A 45 -5.68 4.80 12.66
C THR A 45 -5.22 6.18 12.23
N ILE A 46 -4.93 6.36 10.94
CA ILE A 46 -4.50 7.64 10.35
C ILE A 46 -5.17 7.85 8.99
N SER A 47 -4.96 9.01 8.36
CA SER A 47 -5.47 9.27 7.01
C SER A 47 -4.70 8.48 5.95
N LEU A 48 -5.35 8.16 4.83
CA LEU A 48 -4.66 7.54 3.68
C LEU A 48 -3.61 8.47 3.10
N ARG A 49 -3.87 9.78 3.06
CA ARG A 49 -2.90 10.79 2.62
C ARG A 49 -1.60 10.68 3.41
N GLU A 50 -1.70 10.58 4.74
CA GLU A 50 -0.53 10.46 5.61
C GLU A 50 0.20 9.13 5.42
N ALA A 51 -0.53 8.01 5.36
CA ALA A 51 0.06 6.70 5.12
C ALA A 51 0.81 6.64 3.77
N ILE A 52 0.21 7.18 2.70
CA ILE A 52 0.83 7.29 1.37
C ILE A 52 2.09 8.16 1.44
N ALA A 53 2.04 9.30 2.13
CA ALA A 53 3.21 10.17 2.27
C ALA A 53 4.38 9.47 2.97
N ARG A 54 4.12 8.73 4.06
CA ARG A 54 5.14 7.96 4.78
C ARG A 54 5.77 6.86 3.91
N ILE A 55 4.97 6.14 3.13
CA ILE A 55 5.45 5.09 2.22
C ILE A 55 6.25 5.71 1.06
N SER A 56 5.73 6.79 0.47
CA SER A 56 6.39 7.49 -0.65
C SER A 56 7.73 8.09 -0.27
N ALA A 57 7.92 8.47 1.00
CA ALA A 57 9.18 9.02 1.49
C ALA A 57 10.35 8.01 1.49
N VAL A 58 10.08 6.70 1.37
CA VAL A 58 11.09 5.63 1.45
C VAL A 58 11.22 4.79 0.17
N THR A 59 10.60 5.23 -0.92
CA THR A 59 10.60 4.52 -2.21
C THR A 59 10.61 5.50 -3.37
N SER A 60 11.16 5.08 -4.51
CA SER A 60 11.07 5.81 -5.78
C SER A 60 9.89 5.37 -6.64
N GLY A 61 9.14 4.35 -6.20
CA GLY A 61 7.99 3.84 -6.94
C GLY A 61 6.74 4.69 -6.78
N ARG A 62 5.77 4.46 -7.67
CA ARG A 62 4.45 5.08 -7.59
C ARG A 62 3.66 4.42 -6.47
N VAL A 63 3.12 5.21 -5.55
CA VAL A 63 2.36 4.75 -4.38
C VAL A 63 0.95 5.32 -4.45
N GLU A 64 -0.06 4.45 -4.53
CA GLU A 64 -1.45 4.87 -4.68
C GLU A 64 -2.40 3.93 -3.94
N PRO A 65 -3.53 4.44 -3.45
CA PRO A 65 -4.57 3.57 -2.92
C PRO A 65 -5.22 2.78 -4.06
N VAL A 66 -5.67 1.57 -3.76
CA VAL A 66 -6.45 0.70 -4.64
C VAL A 66 -7.82 0.50 -4.00
N PRO A 67 -8.77 1.42 -4.22
CA PRO A 67 -10.04 1.47 -3.50
C PRO A 67 -10.90 0.21 -3.66
N GLN A 68 -10.75 -0.48 -4.79
CA GLN A 68 -11.50 -1.69 -5.13
C GLN A 68 -11.13 -2.89 -4.24
N TYR A 69 -9.97 -2.85 -3.59
CA TYR A 69 -9.41 -3.93 -2.78
C TYR A 69 -8.92 -3.44 -1.39
N ASP A 70 -9.19 -2.18 -1.07
CA ASP A 70 -8.88 -1.53 0.20
C ASP A 70 -7.43 -1.74 0.68
N TYR A 71 -6.47 -1.42 -0.20
CA TYR A 71 -5.05 -1.43 0.13
C TYR A 71 -4.27 -0.29 -0.54
N ILE A 72 -3.09 0.05 0.00
CA ILE A 72 -2.12 0.92 -0.66
C ILE A 72 -1.18 0.06 -1.51
N GLY A 73 -1.14 0.33 -2.81
CA GLY A 73 -0.27 -0.34 -3.77
C GLY A 73 1.04 0.43 -3.99
N LEU A 74 2.09 -0.30 -4.32
CA LEU A 74 3.37 0.23 -4.79
C LEU A 74 3.69 -0.39 -6.15
N TRP A 75 3.92 0.46 -7.15
CA TRP A 75 4.40 0.06 -8.48
C TRP A 75 5.87 0.44 -8.61
N LEU A 76 6.72 -0.56 -8.85
CA LEU A 76 8.15 -0.38 -9.11
C LEU A 76 8.50 -0.83 -10.51
N GLU A 77 9.20 0.04 -11.23
CA GLU A 77 9.76 -0.29 -12.54
C GLU A 77 11.15 -0.91 -12.36
N THR A 78 11.38 -2.08 -12.97
CA THR A 78 12.67 -2.74 -13.00
C THR A 78 12.97 -3.18 -14.43
N GLY A 79 13.82 -2.43 -15.12
CA GLY A 79 14.09 -2.65 -16.54
C GLY A 79 12.83 -2.44 -17.37
N THR A 80 12.34 -3.50 -18.01
CA THR A 80 11.11 -3.47 -18.85
C THR A 80 9.86 -3.98 -18.13
N ALA A 81 9.96 -4.33 -16.84
CA ALA A 81 8.85 -4.88 -16.05
C ALA A 81 8.37 -3.88 -14.99
N THR A 82 7.06 -3.90 -14.71
CA THR A 82 6.45 -3.19 -13.58
C THR A 82 5.95 -4.20 -12.57
N HIS A 83 6.42 -4.09 -11.33
CA HIS A 83 6.00 -4.94 -10.21
C HIS A 83 5.01 -4.20 -9.32
N LEU A 84 3.86 -4.81 -9.08
CA LEU A 84 2.86 -4.32 -8.13
C LEU A 84 3.00 -5.06 -6.80
N PHE A 85 3.16 -4.30 -5.72
CA PHE A 85 3.17 -4.78 -4.35
C PHE A 85 1.94 -4.26 -3.61
N ARG A 86 1.21 -5.17 -2.96
CA ARG A 86 0.24 -4.80 -1.93
C ARG A 86 1.00 -4.44 -0.66
N VAL A 87 1.06 -3.15 -0.32
CA VAL A 87 1.87 -2.65 0.81
C VAL A 87 1.15 -2.83 2.14
N ILE A 88 -0.06 -2.28 2.25
CA ILE A 88 -0.85 -2.32 3.50
C ILE A 88 -2.35 -2.22 3.21
N CYS A 89 -3.18 -2.94 3.97
CA CYS A 89 -4.65 -2.88 3.84
C CYS A 89 -5.23 -1.78 4.74
N TYR A 90 -6.45 -1.33 4.45
CA TYR A 90 -7.18 -0.38 5.30
C TYR A 90 -8.66 -0.73 5.42
N GLY A 91 -9.27 -0.36 6.55
CA GLY A 91 -10.72 -0.43 6.81
C GLY A 91 -11.32 0.95 7.02
#